data_AF-A0A450YQE5-F1
#
_entry.id   AF-A0A450YQE5-F1
#
_cell.length_a   1.000
_cell.length_b   1.000
_cell.length_c   1.000
_cell.angle_alpha   90.00
_cell.angle_beta   90.00
_cell.angle_gamma   90.00
#
_symmetry.space_group_name_H-M   'P 1'
#
loop_
_entity.id
_entity.type
_entity.pdbx_description
1 polymer ?
#
loop_
_entity_poly.entity_id
_entity_poly.type
_entity_poly.pdbx_seq_one_letter_code
_entity_poly.pdbx_strand_id
1 'polypeptide(L)'
;MKKSTGKITNPLTLIAFFSGISESIALGVIPVLAKVGEESLPAPLLWFVVLFPTLIVVLFFITLNFNHKVLYAPGDFEDQKDFISIMRGDYDEKDAKGNKEIDSLRSFWKPDGENIDKENERIIRDWMVRNGMNPVSISAFLHSYDKQYAEFQRKAVNDLGIT
;
A
#
# COMPACT_ATOMS: atom_id res chain seq x y z
N MET A 1 -0.96 -21.70 -16.21
CA MET A 1 -0.93 -22.01 -14.75
C MET A 1 -1.88 -21.06 -14.04
N LYS A 2 -2.92 -21.57 -13.38
CA LYS A 2 -3.93 -20.76 -12.67
C LYS A 2 -3.34 -20.37 -11.31
N LYS A 3 -2.89 -19.13 -11.16
CA LYS A 3 -2.35 -18.61 -9.90
C LYS A 3 -3.52 -18.44 -8.93
N SER A 4 -3.70 -19.38 -8.00
CA SER A 4 -4.65 -19.22 -6.90
C SER A 4 -4.11 -18.13 -5.99
N THR A 5 -4.59 -16.90 -6.16
CA THR A 5 -4.32 -15.80 -5.23
C THR A 5 -4.96 -16.18 -3.90
N GLY A 6 -4.14 -16.65 -2.96
CA GLY A 6 -4.58 -16.83 -1.59
C GLY A 6 -5.16 -15.50 -1.12
N LYS A 7 -6.42 -15.51 -0.69
CA LYS A 7 -7.13 -14.31 -0.23
C LYS A 7 -6.33 -13.75 0.94
N ILE A 8 -5.62 -12.65 0.69
CA ILE A 8 -4.85 -11.95 1.72
C ILE A 8 -5.88 -11.51 2.75
N THR A 9 -5.83 -12.11 3.93
CA THR A 9 -6.85 -11.86 4.95
C THR A 9 -6.53 -10.52 5.56
N ASN A 10 -7.27 -9.48 5.14
CA ASN A 10 -7.18 -8.16 5.72
C ASN A 10 -7.50 -8.28 7.22
N PRO A 11 -6.69 -7.68 8.12
CA PRO A 11 -6.94 -7.72 9.56
C PRO A 11 -8.36 -7.26 9.95
N LEU A 12 -8.97 -6.36 9.18
CA LEU A 12 -10.37 -5.96 9.32
C LEU A 12 -11.34 -7.13 9.11
N THR A 13 -11.07 -7.99 8.11
CA THR A 13 -11.85 -9.20 7.84
C THR A 13 -11.70 -10.24 8.95
N LEU A 14 -10.51 -10.35 9.54
CA LEU A 14 -10.25 -11.25 10.67
C LEU A 14 -11.15 -10.88 11.87
N ILE A 15 -11.33 -9.59 12.11
CA ILE A 15 -12.13 -9.10 13.24
C ILE A 15 -13.61 -9.17 12.98
N ALA A 16 -14.05 -8.87 11.76
CA ALA A 16 -15.43 -9.12 11.36
C ALA A 16 -15.79 -10.60 11.56
N PHE A 17 -14.86 -11.50 11.24
CA PHE A 17 -15.04 -12.94 11.44
C PHE A 17 -15.12 -13.34 12.92
N PHE A 18 -14.15 -12.92 13.75
CA PHE A 18 -14.15 -13.24 15.18
C PHE A 18 -15.32 -12.60 15.94
N SER A 19 -15.69 -11.36 15.60
CA SER A 19 -16.86 -10.69 16.17
C SER A 19 -18.15 -11.44 15.81
N GLY A 20 -18.34 -11.80 14.54
CA GLY A 20 -19.53 -12.52 14.09
C GLY A 20 -19.66 -13.91 14.71
N ILE A 21 -18.54 -14.63 14.87
CA ILE A 21 -18.53 -15.93 15.57
C ILE A 21 -18.86 -15.75 17.05
N SER A 22 -18.26 -14.77 17.71
CA SER A 22 -18.52 -14.51 19.14
C SER A 22 -19.98 -14.18 19.40
N GLU A 23 -20.60 -13.36 18.55
CA GLU A 23 -22.01 -13.02 18.64
C GLU A 23 -22.92 -14.23 18.35
N SER A 24 -22.57 -15.03 17.34
CA SER A 24 -23.30 -16.26 16.99
C SER A 24 -23.28 -17.27 18.15
N ILE A 25 -22.13 -17.42 18.81
CA ILE A 25 -21.99 -18.28 20.00
C ILE A 25 -22.85 -17.72 21.14
N ALA A 26 -22.82 -16.40 21.39
CA ALA A 26 -23.64 -15.77 22.43
C ALA A 26 -25.14 -16.03 22.21
N LEU A 27 -25.63 -15.80 20.99
CA LEU A 27 -27.02 -16.04 20.59
C LEU A 27 -27.40 -17.53 20.65
N GLY A 28 -26.46 -18.44 20.44
CA GLY A 28 -26.68 -19.88 20.57
C GLY A 28 -26.71 -20.36 22.03
N VAL A 29 -25.85 -19.79 22.88
CA VAL A 29 -25.70 -20.20 24.30
C VAL A 29 -26.90 -19.75 25.14
N ILE A 30 -27.39 -18.53 24.96
CA ILE A 30 -28.51 -17.96 25.73
C ILE A 30 -29.77 -18.88 25.73
N PRO A 31 -30.30 -19.32 24.56
CA PRO A 31 -31.48 -20.18 24.52
C PRO A 31 -31.22 -21.61 25.00
N VAL A 32 -29.97 -22.08 24.95
CA VAL A 32 -29.61 -23.41 25.50
C VAL A 32 -29.63 -23.36 27.03
N LEU A 33 -29.08 -22.31 27.65
CA LEU A 33 -29.14 -22.16 29.11
C LEU A 33 -30.58 -22.02 29.62
N ALA A 34 -31.41 -21.24 28.91
CA ALA A 34 -32.82 -21.09 29.24
C ALA A 34 -33.60 -22.43 29.24
N LYS A 35 -33.16 -23.41 28.43
CA LYS A 35 -33.76 -24.77 28.38
C LYS A 35 -33.27 -25.70 29.49
N VAL A 36 -32.10 -25.44 30.07
CA VAL A 36 -31.48 -26.28 31.11
C VAL A 36 -31.98 -25.89 32.51
N GLY A 37 -32.84 -24.86 32.62
CA GLY A 37 -33.45 -24.44 33.88
C GLY A 37 -32.60 -23.44 34.67
N GLU A 38 -31.48 -22.98 34.12
CA GLU A 38 -30.80 -21.79 34.62
C GLU A 38 -31.55 -20.57 34.06
N GLU A 39 -32.32 -19.90 34.91
CA GLU A 39 -33.10 -18.71 34.53
C GLU A 39 -32.22 -17.53 34.06
N SER A 40 -30.91 -17.57 34.27
CA SER A 40 -29.99 -16.48 33.91
C SER A 40 -28.54 -16.95 33.77
N LEU A 41 -27.83 -16.42 32.77
CA LEU A 41 -26.36 -16.50 32.74
C LEU A 41 -25.79 -15.84 34.00
N PRO A 42 -24.76 -16.42 34.66
CA PRO A 42 -24.02 -15.73 35.70
C PRO A 42 -23.53 -14.37 35.19
N ALA A 43 -23.78 -13.31 35.93
CA ALA A 43 -23.41 -11.95 35.53
C ALA A 43 -21.94 -11.84 35.06
N PRO A 44 -20.93 -12.48 35.70
CA PRO A 44 -19.55 -12.42 35.20
C PRO A 44 -19.38 -13.01 33.80
N LEU A 45 -20.13 -14.08 33.48
CA LEU A 45 -20.08 -14.74 32.17
C LEU A 45 -20.76 -13.89 31.09
N LEU A 46 -21.89 -13.25 31.42
CA LEU A 46 -22.56 -12.33 30.51
C LEU A 46 -21.67 -11.16 30.13
N TRP A 47 -21.00 -10.56 31.13
CA TRP A 47 -20.05 -9.48 30.91
C TRP A 47 -18.86 -9.95 30.08
N PHE A 48 -18.34 -11.16 30.33
CA PHE A 48 -17.27 -11.72 29.51
C PHE A 48 -17.68 -11.87 28.04
N VAL A 49 -18.87 -12.44 27.77
CA VAL A 49 -19.38 -12.69 26.41
C VAL A 49 -19.56 -11.40 25.59
N VAL A 50 -19.98 -10.32 26.22
CA VAL A 50 -20.15 -9.02 25.54
C VAL A 50 -18.84 -8.25 25.49
N LEU A 51 -18.13 -8.15 26.61
CA LEU A 51 -16.98 -7.25 26.76
C LEU A 51 -15.73 -7.79 26.05
N PHE A 52 -15.54 -9.10 25.99
CA PHE A 52 -14.40 -9.73 25.33
C PHE A 52 -14.32 -9.41 23.82
N PRO A 53 -15.35 -9.67 22.98
CA PRO A 53 -15.27 -9.34 21.57
C PRO A 53 -15.16 -7.83 21.34
N THR A 54 -15.87 -7.00 22.12
CA THR A 54 -15.74 -5.54 22.03
C THR A 54 -14.33 -5.06 22.35
N LEU A 55 -13.68 -5.64 23.37
CA LEU A 55 -12.31 -5.30 23.76
C LEU A 55 -11.32 -5.64 22.64
N ILE A 56 -11.45 -6.80 21.99
CA ILE A 56 -10.60 -7.18 20.86
C ILE A 56 -10.75 -6.20 19.69
N VAL A 57 -11.97 -5.76 19.38
CA VAL A 57 -12.24 -4.75 18.34
C VAL A 57 -11.56 -3.42 18.70
N VAL A 58 -11.72 -2.95 19.95
CA VAL A 58 -11.11 -1.70 20.41
C VAL A 58 -9.59 -1.77 20.39
N LEU A 59 -9.00 -2.85 20.93
CA LEU A 59 -7.55 -3.05 20.93
C LEU A 59 -6.98 -3.13 19.52
N PHE A 60 -7.73 -3.68 18.58
CA PHE A 60 -7.35 -3.65 17.18
C PHE A 60 -7.27 -2.23 16.65
N PHE A 61 -8.32 -1.41 16.80
CA PHE A 61 -8.30 -0.03 16.31
C PHE A 61 -7.21 0.81 17.00
N ILE A 62 -6.95 0.58 18.29
CA ILE A 62 -5.82 1.19 18.99
C ILE A 62 -4.50 0.77 18.33
N THR A 63 -4.31 -0.52 18.06
CA THR A 63 -3.12 -1.05 17.37
C THR A 63 -2.97 -0.46 15.97
N LEU A 64 -4.06 -0.28 15.22
CA LEU A 64 -4.08 0.39 13.93
C LEU A 64 -3.59 1.84 14.05
N ASN A 65 -4.09 2.57 15.03
CA ASN A 65 -3.81 3.99 15.20
C ASN A 65 -2.33 4.27 15.51
N PHE A 66 -1.62 3.33 16.16
CA PHE A 66 -0.20 3.48 16.47
C PHE A 66 0.74 2.81 15.46
N ASN A 67 0.25 1.92 14.58
CA ASN A 67 1.12 1.19 13.66
C ASN A 67 0.44 0.82 12.33
N HIS A 68 0.06 1.84 11.56
CA HIS A 68 -0.70 1.74 10.32
C HIS A 68 0.09 1.07 9.17
N LYS A 69 1.42 0.97 9.29
CA LYS A 69 2.30 0.30 8.31
C LYS A 69 2.24 -1.24 8.33
N VAL A 70 1.74 -1.85 9.40
CA VAL A 70 1.74 -3.33 9.57
C VAL A 70 0.62 -4.02 8.78
N LEU A 71 -0.32 -3.25 8.21
CA LEU A 71 -1.51 -3.79 7.56
C LEU A 71 -1.40 -3.99 6.06
N TYR A 72 -0.42 -3.38 5.43
CA TYR A 72 -0.20 -3.62 4.01
C TYR A 72 0.64 -4.88 3.89
N ALA A 73 0.01 -5.95 3.42
CA ALA A 73 0.80 -7.09 2.99
C ALA A 73 1.69 -6.63 1.82
N PRO A 74 2.86 -7.23 1.60
CA PRO A 74 3.70 -6.92 0.44
C PRO A 74 2.98 -7.09 -0.92
N GLY A 75 1.80 -7.73 -0.94
CA GLY A 75 0.94 -7.84 -2.11
C GLY A 75 -0.10 -6.72 -2.30
N ASP A 76 -0.25 -5.81 -1.34
CA ASP A 76 -1.11 -4.61 -1.46
C ASP A 76 -0.36 -3.43 -2.12
N PHE A 77 0.94 -3.56 -2.33
CA PHE A 77 1.75 -2.59 -3.08
C PHE A 77 1.82 -3.01 -4.55
N GLU A 78 1.53 -2.07 -5.46
CA GLU A 78 1.66 -2.30 -6.91
C GLU A 78 3.11 -2.63 -7.29
N ASP A 79 4.08 -2.03 -6.60
CA ASP A 79 5.50 -2.29 -6.80
C ASP A 79 6.19 -2.77 -5.51
N GLN A 80 6.93 -3.87 -5.61
CA GLN A 80 7.62 -4.49 -4.47
C GLN A 80 8.71 -3.59 -3.89
N LYS A 81 9.24 -2.68 -4.71
CA LYS A 81 10.17 -1.65 -4.27
C LYS A 81 9.49 -0.70 -3.29
N ASP A 82 8.19 -0.43 -3.49
CA ASP A 82 7.49 0.50 -2.65
C ASP A 82 7.32 0.02 -1.20
N PHE A 83 7.07 -1.27 -1.07
CA PHE A 83 7.05 -1.95 0.22
C PHE A 83 8.42 -1.88 0.95
N ILE A 84 9.50 -2.13 0.23
CA ILE A 84 10.84 -2.29 0.81
C ILE A 84 11.36 -0.99 1.42
N SER A 85 11.20 0.15 0.74
CA SER A 85 11.65 1.41 1.34
C SER A 85 10.75 1.80 2.54
N ILE A 86 9.45 1.38 2.61
CA ILE A 86 8.49 1.79 3.66
C ILE A 86 8.92 1.12 4.95
N MET A 87 9.34 -0.14 4.81
CA MET A 87 9.95 -0.97 5.84
C MET A 87 11.33 -0.48 6.27
N ARG A 88 12.11 0.13 5.37
CA ARG A 88 13.40 0.75 5.73
C ARG A 88 13.27 2.12 6.39
N GLY A 89 12.07 2.70 6.41
CA GLY A 89 11.83 4.03 6.98
C GLY A 89 12.33 5.18 6.11
N ASP A 90 12.73 4.90 4.87
CA ASP A 90 13.32 5.85 3.92
C ASP A 90 12.24 6.48 3.00
N TYR A 91 10.96 6.36 3.37
CA TYR A 91 9.86 6.99 2.63
C TYR A 91 9.66 8.42 3.09
N ASP A 92 10.06 9.35 2.24
CA ASP A 92 9.58 10.73 2.28
C ASP A 92 8.46 10.90 1.23
N GLU A 93 7.41 11.67 1.56
CA GLU A 93 6.31 11.97 0.64
C GLU A 93 6.81 12.67 -0.63
N LYS A 94 7.93 13.40 -0.51
CA LYS A 94 8.63 14.03 -1.62
C LYS A 94 9.20 13.04 -2.63
N ASP A 95 9.56 11.84 -2.18
CA ASP A 95 10.11 10.78 -3.03
C ASP A 95 8.99 10.08 -3.80
N ALA A 96 7.82 9.88 -3.17
CA ALA A 96 6.63 9.37 -3.85
C ALA A 96 6.17 10.29 -4.99
N LYS A 97 6.24 11.61 -4.80
CA LYS A 97 5.97 12.59 -5.87
C LYS A 97 7.06 12.55 -6.96
N GLY A 98 8.32 12.40 -6.56
CA GLY A 98 9.44 12.26 -7.51
C GLY A 98 9.29 11.04 -8.42
N ASN A 99 8.88 9.90 -7.87
CA ASN A 99 8.63 8.68 -8.66
C ASN A 99 7.53 8.89 -9.71
N LYS A 100 6.42 9.56 -9.36
CA LYS A 100 5.36 9.88 -10.32
C LYS A 100 5.83 10.78 -11.46
N GLU A 101 6.65 11.79 -11.15
CA GLU A 101 7.27 12.68 -12.14
C GLU A 101 8.22 11.89 -13.06
N ILE A 102 8.99 10.95 -12.51
CA ILE A 102 9.88 10.09 -13.29
C ILE A 102 9.08 9.13 -14.19
N ASP A 103 7.96 8.60 -13.69
CA ASP A 103 7.08 7.71 -14.43
C ASP A 103 6.40 8.42 -15.61
N SER A 104 5.98 9.67 -15.44
CA SER A 104 5.45 10.47 -16.56
C SER A 104 6.53 10.77 -17.60
N LEU A 105 7.77 11.02 -17.18
CA LEU A 105 8.90 11.18 -18.10
C LEU A 105 9.23 9.89 -18.87
N ARG A 106 9.05 8.72 -18.23
CA ARG A 106 9.22 7.40 -18.87
C ARG A 106 8.11 7.09 -19.86
N SER A 107 6.85 7.37 -19.50
CA SER A 107 5.72 7.20 -20.41
C SER A 107 5.80 8.18 -21.58
N PHE A 108 6.32 9.39 -21.37
CA PHE A 108 6.63 10.30 -22.46
C PHE A 108 7.67 9.72 -23.42
N TRP A 109 8.77 9.14 -22.89
CA TRP A 109 9.79 8.49 -23.73
C TRP A 109 9.29 7.23 -24.46
N LYS A 110 8.42 6.46 -23.81
CA LYS A 110 7.80 5.23 -24.33
C LYS A 110 6.29 5.24 -24.04
N PRO A 111 5.47 5.82 -24.92
CA PRO A 111 4.02 5.92 -24.70
C PRO A 111 3.36 4.55 -24.51
N ASP A 112 3.83 3.54 -25.26
CA ASP A 112 3.34 2.16 -25.19
C ASP A 112 4.12 1.28 -24.20
N GLY A 113 5.10 1.84 -23.47
CA GLY A 113 6.00 1.11 -22.56
C GLY A 113 7.04 0.20 -23.24
N GLU A 114 6.79 -0.26 -24.47
CA GLU A 114 7.68 -1.15 -25.22
C GLU A 114 8.53 -0.40 -26.24
N ASN A 115 7.88 0.33 -27.16
CA ASN A 115 8.54 0.99 -28.28
C ASN A 115 9.01 2.39 -27.91
N ILE A 116 10.22 2.74 -28.36
CA ILE A 116 10.79 4.08 -28.19
C ILE A 116 10.16 5.00 -29.23
N ASP A 117 9.53 6.07 -28.77
CA ASP A 117 9.13 7.16 -29.66
C ASP A 117 10.37 7.98 -30.03
N LYS A 118 10.70 8.00 -31.33
CA LYS A 118 11.93 8.64 -31.83
C LYS A 118 11.90 10.15 -31.67
N GLU A 119 10.72 10.78 -31.71
CA GLU A 119 10.60 12.22 -31.56
C GLU A 119 10.74 12.60 -30.09
N ASN A 120 10.09 11.87 -29.18
CA ASN A 120 10.23 12.09 -27.74
C ASN A 120 11.66 11.79 -27.26
N GLU A 121 12.31 10.76 -27.82
CA GLU A 121 13.74 10.51 -27.55
C GLU A 121 14.60 11.73 -27.92
N ARG A 122 14.36 12.32 -29.10
CA ARG A 122 15.09 13.50 -29.55
C ARG A 122 14.86 14.69 -28.64
N ILE A 123 13.61 14.94 -28.22
CA ILE A 123 13.25 16.01 -27.29
C ILE A 123 14.00 15.87 -25.95
N ILE A 124 13.99 14.67 -25.37
CA ILE A 124 14.68 14.40 -24.10
C ILE A 124 16.19 14.57 -24.28
N ARG A 125 16.76 14.02 -25.36
CA ARG A 125 18.19 14.13 -25.65
C ARG A 125 18.63 15.58 -25.83
N ASP A 126 17.87 16.36 -26.59
CA ASP A 126 18.15 17.78 -26.80
C ASP A 126 18.05 18.55 -25.48
N TRP A 127 17.06 18.23 -24.63
CA TRP A 127 16.94 18.81 -23.30
C TRP A 127 18.13 18.44 -22.39
N MET A 128 18.57 17.18 -22.40
CA MET A 128 19.73 16.72 -21.63
C MET A 128 21.01 17.48 -22.02
N VAL A 129 21.27 17.62 -23.32
CA VAL A 129 22.44 18.34 -23.84
C VAL A 129 22.39 19.81 -23.46
N ARG A 130 21.21 20.47 -23.56
CA ARG A 130 21.03 21.87 -23.14
C ARG A 130 21.30 22.07 -21.64
N ASN A 131 21.05 21.06 -20.83
CA ASN A 131 21.27 21.10 -19.37
C ASN A 131 22.65 20.56 -18.96
N GLY A 132 23.58 20.38 -19.91
CA GLY A 132 24.96 19.99 -19.61
C GLY A 132 25.17 18.50 -19.32
N MET A 133 24.18 17.66 -19.59
CA MET A 133 24.32 16.21 -19.47
C MET A 133 24.85 15.62 -20.78
N ASN A 134 26.15 15.26 -20.81
CA ASN A 134 26.77 14.64 -21.98
C ASN A 134 27.92 13.71 -21.59
N PRO A 135 28.03 12.46 -22.11
CA PRO A 135 27.06 11.63 -22.84
C PRO A 135 26.53 10.51 -21.93
N VAL A 136 25.35 10.71 -21.33
CA VAL A 136 24.65 9.67 -20.54
C VAL A 136 23.51 9.09 -21.39
N SER A 137 23.29 7.78 -21.33
CA SER A 137 22.16 7.16 -22.03
C SER A 137 20.83 7.61 -21.39
N ILE A 138 19.79 7.85 -22.21
CA ILE A 138 18.46 8.23 -21.71
C ILE A 138 17.93 7.15 -20.75
N SER A 139 18.21 5.88 -21.04
CA SER A 139 17.86 4.77 -20.15
C SER A 139 18.54 4.90 -18.78
N ALA A 140 19.84 5.20 -18.74
CA ALA A 140 20.55 5.42 -17.48
C ALA A 140 20.04 6.67 -16.76
N PHE A 141 19.75 7.75 -17.49
CA PHE A 141 19.15 8.96 -16.92
C PHE A 141 17.80 8.66 -16.26
N LEU A 142 16.87 7.99 -16.95
CA LEU A 142 15.53 7.71 -16.45
C LEU A 142 15.50 6.68 -15.31
N HIS A 143 16.45 5.73 -15.29
CA HIS A 143 16.53 4.65 -14.30
C HIS A 143 17.51 4.91 -13.17
N SER A 144 18.13 6.08 -13.14
CA SER A 144 19.04 6.45 -12.06
C SER A 144 18.27 6.75 -10.78
N TYR A 145 18.76 6.20 -9.67
CA TYR A 145 18.29 6.49 -8.31
C TYR A 145 19.19 7.50 -7.59
N ASP A 146 20.16 8.10 -8.28
CA ASP A 146 21.01 9.12 -7.68
C ASP A 146 20.21 10.41 -7.42
N LYS A 147 20.43 11.03 -6.25
CA LYS A 147 19.82 12.31 -5.89
C LYS A 147 20.17 13.41 -6.90
N GLN A 148 21.35 13.37 -7.52
CA GLN A 148 21.71 14.36 -8.54
C GLN A 148 20.84 14.24 -9.80
N TYR A 149 20.55 13.01 -10.25
CA TYR A 149 19.70 12.77 -11.41
C TYR A 149 18.23 13.05 -11.11
N ALA A 150 17.78 12.85 -9.87
CA ALA A 150 16.42 13.17 -9.44
C ALA A 150 16.04 14.64 -9.71
N GLU A 151 16.91 15.59 -9.36
CA GLU A 151 16.69 17.02 -9.64
C GLU A 151 16.55 17.31 -11.14
N PHE A 152 17.41 16.70 -11.97
CA PHE A 152 17.33 16.85 -13.41
C PHE A 152 16.07 16.20 -14.00
N GLN A 153 15.64 15.04 -13.50
CA GLN A 153 14.39 14.40 -13.94
C GLN A 153 13.18 15.29 -13.65
N ARG A 154 13.09 15.87 -12.43
CA ARG A 154 12.03 16.82 -12.06
C ARG A 154 12.04 18.06 -12.94
N LYS A 155 13.23 18.60 -13.20
CA LYS A 155 13.39 19.75 -14.09
C LYS A 155 12.95 19.41 -15.51
N ALA A 156 13.26 18.22 -16.01
CA ALA A 156 12.84 17.77 -17.34
C ALA A 156 11.32 17.69 -17.45
N VAL A 157 10.64 17.13 -16.45
CA VAL A 157 9.18 17.01 -16.43
C VAL A 157 8.52 18.39 -16.51
N ASN A 158 9.01 19.35 -15.73
CA ASN A 158 8.50 20.72 -15.73
C ASN A 158 8.80 21.47 -17.04
N ASP A 159 10.05 21.41 -17.51
CA ASP A 159 10.49 22.13 -18.71
C ASP A 159 9.84 21.59 -20.00
N LEU A 160 9.56 20.28 -20.05
CA LEU A 160 8.93 19.61 -21.18
C LEU A 160 7.40 19.62 -21.10
N GLY A 161 6.82 20.10 -19.99
CA GLY A 161 5.36 20.17 -19.80
C GLY A 161 4.70 18.80 -19.76
N ILE A 162 5.39 17.79 -19.20
CA ILE A 162 4.89 16.42 -19.12
C ILE A 162 4.03 16.30 -17.85
N THR A 163 2.74 16.05 -18.02
CA THR A 163 1.74 15.88 -16.93
C THR A 163 1.36 14.43 -16.74
#